data_AF-A0A559GSF4-F1
#
_entry.id   AF-A0A559GSF4-F1
#
_cell.length_a   1.000
_cell.length_b   1.000
_cell.length_c   1.000
_cell.angle_alpha   90.00
_cell.angle_beta   90.00
_cell.angle_gamma   90.00
#
_symmetry.space_group_name_H-M   'P 1'
#
loop_
_entity.id
_entity.type
_entity.pdbx_description
1 polymer ?
#
loop_
_entity_poly.entity_id
_entity_poly.type
_entity_poly.pdbx_seq_one_letter_code
_entity_poly.pdbx_strand_id
1 'polypeptide(L)'
;RFLVIALLIVGVIIVGIFFVAVPITDIMIIQPATQGDLTPLERFMLSGEGNVAFAFSWSTQALVLPRLAKSERSGYWATALSYGVVAPFFVATGGVMALAMFVKTGVYESDPTTMLSTLSTPAFALLSLLLVAFANIGTQGTGSYVNCMIVKSGMPKVSYKLMVWIAMVYVSLLTIWGGVEEYFGSFISLAAYIQGPIIGMIVVDYFILRKRKLDLRSAYFLEGHDAYEFTKGFNLVGLSCVFISLLVAVLFVYNPVTAQIQSPIFLITTGSGFTALFGGLLYWLASLSPLKRYMIKDRDAIT
;
A
#
# COMPACT_ATOMS: atom_id res chain seq x y z
N ARG A 1 13.42 11.78 -15.29
CA ARG A 1 13.94 12.63 -14.18
C ARG A 1 13.17 13.94 -14.07
N PHE A 2 13.04 14.71 -15.15
CA PHE A 2 12.27 15.97 -15.16
C PHE A 2 10.79 15.81 -14.79
N LEU A 3 10.16 14.71 -15.19
CA LEU A 3 8.75 14.48 -14.91
C LEU A 3 8.43 14.55 -13.41
N VAL A 4 9.14 13.81 -12.56
CA VAL A 4 8.86 13.80 -11.10
C VAL A 4 9.01 15.17 -10.48
N ILE A 5 10.05 15.92 -10.85
CA ILE A 5 10.28 17.29 -10.35
C ILE A 5 9.14 18.21 -10.81
N ALA A 6 8.72 18.10 -12.07
CA ALA A 6 7.59 18.86 -12.60
C ALA A 6 6.29 18.51 -11.88
N LEU A 7 6.01 17.22 -11.64
CA LEU A 7 4.83 16.78 -10.89
C LEU A 7 4.82 17.35 -9.46
N LEU A 8 5.96 17.35 -8.77
CA LEU A 8 6.09 17.92 -7.42
C LEU A 8 5.88 19.43 -7.40
N ILE A 9 6.49 20.17 -8.33
CA ILE A 9 6.34 21.63 -8.43
C ILE A 9 4.88 21.97 -8.70
N VAL A 10 4.26 21.33 -9.68
CA VAL A 10 2.86 21.58 -10.02
C VAL A 10 1.96 21.18 -8.85
N GLY A 11 2.26 20.07 -8.15
CA GLY A 11 1.57 19.68 -6.92
C GLY A 11 1.61 20.77 -5.83
N VAL A 12 2.78 21.37 -5.59
CA VAL A 12 2.93 22.49 -4.64
C VAL A 12 2.18 23.74 -5.10
N ILE A 13 2.21 24.06 -6.39
CA ILE A 13 1.45 25.19 -6.96
C ILE A 13 -0.05 24.97 -6.74
N ILE A 14 -0.53 23.78 -7.04
CA ILE A 14 -1.92 23.35 -6.85
C ILE A 14 -2.33 23.51 -5.37
N VAL A 15 -1.52 23.01 -4.44
CA VAL A 15 -1.74 23.17 -2.99
C VAL A 15 -1.83 24.66 -2.61
N GLY A 16 -0.90 25.48 -3.12
CA GLY A 16 -0.87 26.92 -2.87
C GLY A 16 -2.11 27.65 -3.37
N ILE A 17 -2.60 27.30 -4.56
CA ILE A 17 -3.85 27.85 -5.11
C ILE A 17 -5.04 27.56 -4.18
N PHE A 18 -5.08 26.38 -3.55
CA PHE A 18 -6.22 26.02 -2.70
C PHE A 18 -6.26 26.77 -1.38
N PHE A 19 -5.10 26.99 -0.75
CA PHE A 19 -5.05 27.82 0.46
C PHE A 19 -5.49 29.26 0.22
N VAL A 20 -5.52 29.70 -1.04
CA VAL A 20 -6.05 31.02 -1.46
C VAL A 20 -7.52 30.93 -1.90
N ALA A 21 -7.97 29.77 -2.40
CA ALA A 21 -9.31 29.61 -2.96
C ALA A 21 -10.43 29.57 -1.91
N VAL A 22 -10.16 29.03 -0.72
CA VAL A 22 -11.11 28.97 0.40
C VAL A 22 -10.38 29.33 1.70
N PRO A 23 -10.91 30.24 2.53
CA PRO A 23 -10.34 30.54 3.84
C PRO A 23 -10.23 29.27 4.71
N ILE A 24 -9.06 29.06 5.33
CA ILE A 24 -8.83 27.93 6.24
C ILE A 24 -9.86 27.91 7.39
N THR A 25 -10.32 29.08 7.84
CA THR A 25 -11.36 29.20 8.88
C THR A 25 -12.63 28.46 8.50
N ASP A 26 -13.05 28.57 7.24
CA ASP A 26 -14.31 27.99 6.75
C ASP A 26 -14.18 26.48 6.65
N ILE A 27 -12.98 25.99 6.29
CA ILE A 27 -12.65 24.56 6.28
C ILE A 27 -12.65 23.98 7.70
N MET A 28 -12.08 24.69 8.67
CA MET A 28 -11.99 24.22 10.07
C MET A 28 -13.35 24.17 10.79
N ILE A 29 -14.33 24.94 10.34
CA ILE A 29 -15.69 24.94 10.92
C ILE A 29 -16.50 23.72 10.44
N ILE A 30 -16.12 23.08 9.32
CA ILE A 30 -16.83 21.93 8.79
C ILE A 30 -16.88 20.82 9.85
N GLN A 31 -18.10 20.44 10.21
CA GLN A 31 -18.33 19.24 10.99
C GLN A 31 -18.47 18.07 10.02
N PRO A 32 -17.73 16.96 10.22
CA PRO A 32 -17.90 15.78 9.39
C PRO A 32 -19.34 15.27 9.51
N ALA A 33 -19.91 14.86 8.37
CA ALA A 33 -21.25 14.27 8.37
C ALA A 33 -21.27 13.06 9.29
N THR A 34 -22.12 13.09 10.30
CA THR A 34 -22.29 11.97 11.23
C THR A 34 -23.13 10.90 10.55
N GLN A 35 -22.49 10.01 9.79
CA GLN A 35 -23.18 8.84 9.25
C GLN A 35 -23.30 7.76 10.35
N GLY A 36 -24.55 7.46 10.73
CA GLY A 36 -24.89 6.37 11.64
C GLY A 36 -24.52 6.60 13.11
N ASP A 37 -24.75 5.56 13.91
CA ASP A 37 -24.55 5.54 15.38
C ASP A 37 -23.07 5.33 15.79
N LEU A 38 -22.11 5.62 14.91
CA LEU A 38 -20.69 5.45 15.19
C LEU A 38 -20.17 6.56 16.12
N THR A 39 -19.40 6.16 17.12
CA THR A 39 -18.68 7.07 18.00
C THR A 39 -17.61 7.87 17.23
N PRO A 40 -17.18 9.05 17.74
CA PRO A 40 -16.11 9.81 17.13
C PRO A 40 -14.82 9.01 16.91
N LEU A 41 -14.47 8.13 17.86
CA LEU A 41 -13.28 7.28 17.78
C LEU A 41 -13.42 6.23 16.67
N GLU A 42 -14.57 5.58 16.53
CA GLU A 42 -14.80 4.61 15.45
C GLU A 42 -14.68 5.25 14.07
N ARG A 43 -15.24 6.46 13.88
CA ARG A 43 -15.10 7.20 12.62
C ARG A 43 -13.65 7.55 12.31
N PHE A 44 -12.90 7.99 13.31
CA PHE A 44 -11.48 8.26 13.17
C PHE A 44 -10.70 7.00 12.79
N MET A 45 -10.97 5.87 13.46
CA MET A 45 -10.28 4.61 13.22
C MET A 45 -10.65 3.96 11.89
N LEU A 46 -11.88 4.15 11.40
CA LEU A 46 -12.27 3.75 10.03
C LEU A 46 -11.51 4.55 8.97
N SER A 47 -11.36 5.87 9.17
CA SER A 47 -10.50 6.68 8.30
C SER A 47 -9.03 6.24 8.39
N GLY A 48 -8.57 5.94 9.62
CA GLY A 48 -7.24 5.40 9.88
C GLY A 48 -6.98 4.07 9.14
N GLU A 49 -7.93 3.14 9.17
CA GLU A 49 -7.86 1.88 8.43
C GLU A 49 -7.64 2.11 6.94
N GLY A 50 -8.38 3.03 6.31
CA GLY A 50 -8.20 3.35 4.90
C GLY A 50 -6.77 3.82 4.58
N ASN A 51 -6.18 4.63 5.46
CA ASN A 51 -4.80 5.11 5.30
C ASN A 51 -3.76 3.98 5.51
N VAL A 52 -3.95 3.13 6.52
CA VAL A 52 -3.06 2.00 6.80
C VAL A 52 -3.14 0.97 5.67
N ALA A 53 -4.36 0.66 5.21
CA ALA A 53 -4.59 -0.26 4.10
C ALA A 53 -3.97 0.25 2.81
N PHE A 54 -4.13 1.54 2.51
CA PHE A 54 -3.47 2.18 1.38
C PHE A 54 -1.94 2.05 1.47
N ALA A 55 -1.34 2.35 2.63
CA ALA A 55 0.11 2.21 2.80
C ALA A 55 0.59 0.76 2.62
N PHE A 56 -0.13 -0.21 3.17
CA PHE A 56 0.25 -1.62 3.11
C PHE A 56 0.09 -2.22 1.72
N SER A 57 -0.96 -1.85 0.98
CA SER A 57 -1.17 -2.34 -0.39
C SER A 57 -0.02 -1.98 -1.36
N TRP A 58 0.79 -0.97 -1.03
CA TRP A 58 1.96 -0.54 -1.83
C TRP A 58 3.30 -1.09 -1.34
N SER A 59 3.32 -1.92 -0.29
CA SER A 59 4.56 -2.33 0.36
C SER A 59 5.46 -3.17 -0.56
N THR A 60 4.90 -3.96 -1.47
CA THR A 60 5.67 -4.76 -2.44
C THR A 60 6.53 -3.88 -3.35
N GLN A 61 5.97 -2.76 -3.81
CA GLN A 61 6.71 -1.77 -4.58
C GLN A 61 7.81 -1.11 -3.74
N ALA A 62 7.49 -0.75 -2.49
CA ALA A 62 8.44 -0.15 -1.56
C ALA A 62 9.64 -1.07 -1.27
N LEU A 63 9.45 -2.40 -1.25
CA LEU A 63 10.51 -3.38 -1.03
C LEU A 63 11.36 -3.63 -2.29
N VAL A 64 10.79 -3.51 -3.49
CA VAL A 64 11.47 -3.85 -4.75
C VAL A 64 12.23 -2.65 -5.34
N LEU A 65 11.66 -1.45 -5.30
CA LEU A 65 12.25 -0.27 -5.95
C LEU A 65 13.65 0.14 -5.42
N PRO A 66 14.00 0.00 -4.13
CA PRO A 66 15.31 0.38 -3.62
C PRO A 66 16.48 -0.29 -4.35
N ARG A 67 16.28 -1.51 -4.90
CA ARG A 67 17.33 -2.25 -5.63
C ARG A 67 17.77 -1.58 -6.93
N LEU A 68 16.97 -0.64 -7.45
CA LEU A 68 17.29 0.15 -8.65
C LEU A 68 18.17 1.37 -8.32
N ALA A 69 18.34 1.68 -7.03
CA ALA A 69 19.19 2.77 -6.60
C ALA A 69 20.67 2.41 -6.75
N LYS A 70 21.52 3.42 -7.02
CA LYS A 70 22.96 3.21 -7.19
C LYS A 70 23.70 2.92 -5.87
N SER A 71 23.08 3.25 -4.74
CA SER A 71 23.63 3.05 -3.41
C SER A 71 22.52 2.78 -2.41
N GLU A 72 22.83 2.04 -1.35
CA GLU A 72 21.90 1.74 -0.24
C GLU A 72 21.34 3.02 0.38
N ARG A 73 22.22 4.01 0.65
CA ARG A 73 21.82 5.30 1.22
C ARG A 73 20.82 6.01 0.33
N SER A 74 21.03 6.01 -1.00
CA SER A 74 20.09 6.62 -1.93
C SER A 74 18.75 5.88 -1.99
N GLY A 75 18.76 4.55 -1.96
CA GLY A 75 17.53 3.74 -1.95
C GLY A 75 16.73 3.95 -0.66
N TYR A 76 17.41 3.95 0.49
CA TYR A 76 16.78 4.20 1.79
C TYR A 76 16.11 5.56 1.86
N TRP A 77 16.85 6.65 1.58
CA TRP A 77 16.30 8.00 1.69
C TRP A 77 15.24 8.30 0.63
N ALA A 78 15.40 7.76 -0.59
CA ALA A 78 14.38 7.91 -1.62
C ALA A 78 13.05 7.26 -1.18
N THR A 79 13.09 6.04 -0.66
CA THR A 79 11.87 5.35 -0.19
C THR A 79 11.30 6.01 1.05
N ALA A 80 12.14 6.33 2.05
CA ALA A 80 11.69 6.94 3.30
C ALA A 80 11.04 8.31 3.08
N LEU A 81 11.61 9.17 2.23
CA LEU A 81 11.04 10.48 1.94
C LEU A 81 9.77 10.37 1.07
N SER A 82 9.79 9.49 0.06
CA SER A 82 8.62 9.32 -0.81
C SER A 82 7.39 8.82 -0.04
N TYR A 83 7.54 7.76 0.77
CA TYR A 83 6.42 7.19 1.52
C TYR A 83 6.14 7.90 2.84
N GLY A 84 7.16 8.48 3.49
CA GLY A 84 7.00 9.11 4.81
C GLY A 84 6.62 10.59 4.75
N VAL A 85 6.89 11.28 3.64
CA VAL A 85 6.64 12.73 3.52
C VAL A 85 5.80 13.06 2.30
N VAL A 86 6.26 12.66 1.10
CA VAL A 86 5.63 13.08 -0.15
C VAL A 86 4.23 12.49 -0.31
N ALA A 87 4.07 11.18 -0.11
CA ALA A 87 2.75 10.54 -0.24
C ALA A 87 1.74 11.04 0.80
N PRO A 88 2.05 11.09 2.12
CA PRO A 88 1.14 11.67 3.11
C PRO A 88 0.78 13.13 2.83
N PHE A 89 1.72 13.93 2.33
CA PHE A 89 1.45 15.32 1.94
C PHE A 89 0.37 15.40 0.84
N PHE A 90 0.47 14.59 -0.21
CA PHE A 90 -0.54 14.58 -1.28
C PHE A 90 -1.88 13.99 -0.84
N VAL A 91 -1.88 12.96 0.03
CA VAL A 91 -3.12 12.41 0.61
C VAL A 91 -3.83 13.45 1.46
N ALA A 92 -3.11 14.14 2.36
CA ALA A 92 -3.67 15.21 3.17
C ALA A 92 -4.19 16.37 2.32
N THR A 93 -3.45 16.74 1.28
CA THR A 93 -3.88 17.76 0.31
C THR A 93 -5.20 17.38 -0.35
N GLY A 94 -5.33 16.14 -0.84
CA GLY A 94 -6.57 15.66 -1.46
C GLY A 94 -7.77 15.73 -0.49
N GLY A 95 -7.57 15.37 0.78
CA GLY A 95 -8.61 15.50 1.81
C GLY A 95 -9.03 16.95 2.06
N VAL A 96 -8.07 17.87 2.16
CA VAL A 96 -8.35 19.32 2.31
C VAL A 96 -9.06 19.87 1.07
N MET A 97 -8.70 19.41 -0.13
CA MET A 97 -9.36 19.82 -1.37
C MET A 97 -10.83 19.38 -1.41
N ALA A 98 -11.11 18.14 -0.99
CA ALA A 98 -12.49 17.65 -0.92
C ALA A 98 -13.34 18.49 0.06
N LEU A 99 -12.77 18.90 1.18
CA LEU A 99 -13.42 19.82 2.13
C LEU A 99 -13.63 21.22 1.54
N ALA A 100 -12.63 21.78 0.86
CA ALA A 100 -12.73 23.08 0.21
C ALA A 100 -13.81 23.09 -0.90
N MET A 101 -13.92 22.00 -1.66
CA MET A 101 -15.01 21.81 -2.61
C MET A 101 -16.37 21.80 -1.90
N PHE A 102 -16.50 21.04 -0.81
CA PHE A 102 -17.73 21.01 -0.05
C PHE A 102 -18.16 22.40 0.45
N VAL A 103 -17.22 23.23 0.92
CA VAL A 103 -17.51 24.62 1.33
C VAL A 103 -18.03 25.46 0.15
N LYS A 104 -17.45 25.30 -1.04
CA LYS A 104 -17.77 26.14 -2.20
C LYS A 104 -19.01 25.69 -2.95
N THR A 105 -19.26 24.38 -3.05
CA THR A 105 -20.30 23.79 -3.91
C THR A 105 -21.38 23.02 -3.14
N GLY A 106 -21.15 22.72 -1.86
CA GLY A 106 -22.01 21.85 -1.05
C GLY A 106 -21.84 20.36 -1.34
N VAL A 107 -20.90 19.96 -2.21
CA VAL A 107 -20.69 18.56 -2.62
C VAL A 107 -19.21 18.20 -2.48
N TYR A 108 -18.95 17.01 -1.93
CA TYR A 108 -17.61 16.42 -1.93
C TYR A 108 -17.27 15.95 -3.35
N GLU A 109 -16.14 16.43 -3.86
CA GLU A 109 -15.56 15.97 -5.11
C GLU A 109 -14.36 15.08 -4.80
N SER A 110 -14.00 14.18 -5.73
CA SER A 110 -12.79 13.34 -5.64
C SER A 110 -11.86 13.53 -6.85
N ASP A 111 -12.35 14.03 -7.98
CA ASP A 111 -11.55 14.29 -9.18
C ASP A 111 -10.76 15.61 -9.05
N PRO A 112 -9.41 15.57 -8.98
CA PRO A 112 -8.57 16.76 -8.88
C PRO A 112 -8.78 17.76 -10.04
N THR A 113 -9.16 17.28 -11.22
CA THR A 113 -9.45 18.13 -12.38
C THR A 113 -10.68 19.00 -12.12
N THR A 114 -11.77 18.38 -11.66
CA THR A 114 -13.02 19.06 -11.34
C THR A 114 -12.84 20.00 -10.15
N MET A 115 -12.05 19.58 -9.15
CA MET A 115 -11.66 20.45 -8.04
C MET A 115 -10.94 21.71 -8.54
N LEU A 116 -9.94 21.57 -9.42
CA LEU A 116 -9.16 22.70 -9.89
C LEU A 116 -9.93 23.62 -10.82
N SER A 117 -10.78 23.08 -11.70
CA SER A 117 -11.64 23.90 -12.56
C SER A 117 -12.64 24.73 -11.75
N THR A 118 -13.13 24.20 -10.64
CA THR A 118 -14.11 24.87 -9.77
C THR A 118 -13.46 25.85 -8.80
N LEU A 119 -12.33 25.49 -8.20
CA LEU A 119 -11.65 26.31 -7.18
C LEU A 119 -10.80 27.44 -7.78
N SER A 120 -10.35 27.30 -9.04
CA SER A 120 -9.42 28.25 -9.67
C SER A 120 -9.90 28.73 -11.05
N THR A 121 -8.98 29.00 -12.00
CA THR A 121 -9.31 29.42 -13.36
C THR A 121 -9.26 28.25 -14.35
N PRO A 122 -10.00 28.29 -15.48
CA PRO A 122 -10.01 27.21 -16.47
C PRO A 122 -8.62 26.83 -17.02
N ALA A 123 -7.67 27.77 -17.06
CA ALA A 123 -6.30 27.51 -17.50
C ALA A 123 -5.55 26.54 -16.56
N PHE A 124 -5.84 26.58 -15.26
CA PHE A 124 -5.26 25.64 -14.29
C PHE A 124 -5.90 24.26 -14.35
N ALA A 125 -7.13 24.14 -14.85
CA ALA A 125 -7.77 22.84 -15.08
C ALA A 125 -7.03 22.01 -16.14
N LEU A 126 -6.57 22.65 -17.22
CA LEU A 126 -5.76 21.97 -18.24
C LEU A 126 -4.41 21.51 -17.68
N LEU A 127 -3.76 22.34 -16.86
CA LEU A 127 -2.51 21.95 -16.17
C LEU A 127 -2.73 20.77 -15.22
N SER A 128 -3.86 20.75 -14.51
CA SER A 128 -4.28 19.60 -13.69
C SER A 128 -4.47 18.34 -14.51
N LEU A 129 -5.21 18.42 -15.61
CA LEU A 129 -5.46 17.27 -16.49
C LEU A 129 -4.17 16.65 -16.99
N LEU A 130 -3.24 17.49 -17.46
CA LEU A 130 -1.93 17.04 -17.92
C LEU A 130 -1.14 16.42 -16.77
N LEU A 131 -1.15 17.04 -15.59
CA LEU A 131 -0.52 16.49 -14.39
C LEU A 131 -1.05 15.09 -14.06
N VAL A 132 -2.37 14.94 -13.94
CA VAL A 132 -3.04 13.69 -13.60
C VAL A 132 -2.74 12.62 -14.67
N ALA A 133 -2.79 12.99 -15.95
CA ALA A 133 -2.46 12.08 -17.04
C ALA A 133 -1.03 11.55 -16.94
N PHE A 134 -0.03 12.44 -16.77
CA PHE A 134 1.36 12.01 -16.66
C PHE A 134 1.67 11.29 -15.34
N ALA A 135 1.02 11.68 -14.24
CA ALA A 135 1.12 10.99 -12.96
C ALA A 135 0.61 9.54 -13.09
N ASN A 136 -0.53 9.34 -13.75
CA ASN A 136 -1.09 8.01 -13.98
C ASN A 136 -0.20 7.15 -14.87
N ILE A 137 0.37 7.71 -15.95
CA ILE A 137 1.34 7.00 -16.80
C ILE A 137 2.56 6.57 -15.98
N GLY A 138 3.10 7.46 -15.14
CA GLY A 138 4.26 7.17 -14.30
C GLY A 138 4.00 6.06 -13.28
N THR A 139 2.87 6.15 -12.57
CA THR A 139 2.44 5.15 -11.58
C THR A 139 2.19 3.81 -12.24
N GLN A 140 1.43 3.77 -13.34
CA GLN A 140 1.13 2.52 -14.04
C GLN A 140 2.36 1.88 -14.67
N GLY A 141 3.25 2.68 -15.24
CA GLY A 141 4.51 2.17 -15.80
C GLY A 141 5.39 1.51 -14.74
N THR A 142 5.51 2.15 -13.57
CA THR A 142 6.33 1.63 -12.46
C THR A 142 5.67 0.41 -11.80
N GLY A 143 4.37 0.48 -11.52
CA GLY A 143 3.62 -0.61 -10.91
C GLY A 143 3.58 -1.86 -11.79
N SER A 144 3.31 -1.68 -13.10
CA SER A 144 3.34 -2.80 -14.07
C SER A 144 4.72 -3.44 -14.16
N TYR A 145 5.79 -2.64 -14.17
CA TYR A 145 7.15 -3.15 -14.16
C TYR A 145 7.42 -4.01 -12.91
N VAL A 146 7.11 -3.50 -11.71
CA VAL A 146 7.35 -4.24 -10.45
C VAL A 146 6.56 -5.55 -10.44
N ASN A 147 5.26 -5.50 -10.75
CA ASN A 147 4.40 -6.67 -10.72
C ASN A 147 4.83 -7.73 -11.75
N CYS A 148 5.13 -7.32 -12.99
CA CYS A 148 5.63 -8.24 -14.02
C CYS A 148 6.99 -8.85 -13.64
N MET A 149 7.87 -8.07 -13.01
CA MET A 149 9.18 -8.58 -12.56
C MET A 149 9.05 -9.58 -11.42
N ILE A 150 8.10 -9.40 -10.49
CA ILE A 150 7.81 -10.36 -9.42
C ILE A 150 7.32 -11.68 -10.02
N VAL A 151 6.33 -11.62 -10.92
CA VAL A 151 5.81 -12.82 -11.60
C VAL A 151 6.90 -13.50 -12.43
N LYS A 152 7.73 -12.72 -13.14
CA LYS A 152 8.88 -13.24 -13.90
C LYS A 152 9.92 -13.92 -13.02
N SER A 153 10.13 -13.45 -11.78
CA SER A 153 11.03 -14.11 -10.84
C SER A 153 10.55 -15.50 -10.46
N GLY A 154 9.22 -15.70 -10.34
CA GLY A 154 8.62 -17.01 -10.09
C GLY A 154 8.46 -17.87 -11.35
N MET A 155 8.36 -17.24 -12.52
CA MET A 155 8.16 -17.89 -13.82
C MET A 155 9.20 -17.42 -14.85
N PRO A 156 10.50 -17.73 -14.65
CA PRO A 156 11.60 -17.14 -15.43
C PRO A 156 11.55 -17.46 -16.93
N LYS A 157 10.89 -18.58 -17.30
CA LYS A 157 10.72 -19.02 -18.70
C LYS A 157 9.67 -18.21 -19.47
N VAL A 158 8.76 -17.51 -18.78
CA VAL A 158 7.69 -16.76 -19.45
C VAL A 158 8.23 -15.41 -19.93
N SER A 159 7.88 -15.03 -21.16
CA SER A 159 8.36 -13.78 -21.74
C SER A 159 7.77 -12.57 -21.00
N TYR A 160 8.63 -11.57 -20.74
CA TYR A 160 8.20 -10.32 -20.09
C TYR A 160 7.12 -9.60 -20.90
N LYS A 161 7.26 -9.59 -22.24
CA LYS A 161 6.30 -8.96 -23.14
C LYS A 161 4.90 -9.57 -22.98
N LEU A 162 4.80 -10.90 -22.87
CA LEU A 162 3.51 -11.57 -22.66
C LEU A 162 2.89 -11.18 -21.32
N MET A 163 3.68 -11.13 -20.24
CA MET A 163 3.17 -10.70 -18.93
C MET A 163 2.59 -9.29 -18.96
N VAL A 164 3.27 -8.36 -19.63
CA VAL A 164 2.78 -6.97 -19.80
C VAL A 164 1.48 -6.93 -20.58
N TRP A 165 1.35 -7.71 -21.66
CA TRP A 165 0.10 -7.78 -22.43
C TRP A 165 -1.06 -8.34 -21.59
N ILE A 166 -0.82 -9.41 -20.83
CA ILE A 166 -1.84 -10.00 -19.94
C ILE A 166 -2.26 -8.97 -18.89
N ALA A 167 -1.31 -8.29 -18.24
CA ALA A 167 -1.61 -7.27 -17.25
C ALA A 167 -2.41 -6.10 -17.86
N MET A 168 -2.06 -5.65 -19.07
CA MET A 168 -2.80 -4.60 -19.77
C MET A 168 -4.25 -5.01 -20.04
N VAL A 169 -4.47 -6.22 -20.58
CA VAL A 169 -5.82 -6.72 -20.87
C VAL A 169 -6.62 -6.85 -19.57
N TYR A 170 -6.04 -7.45 -18.54
CA TYR A 170 -6.69 -7.64 -17.24
C TYR A 170 -7.10 -6.30 -16.60
N VAL A 171 -6.18 -5.35 -16.51
CA VAL A 171 -6.47 -4.03 -15.93
C VAL A 171 -7.50 -3.27 -16.76
N SER A 172 -7.40 -3.33 -18.10
CA SER A 172 -8.38 -2.67 -18.98
C SER A 172 -9.80 -3.23 -18.80
N LEU A 173 -9.94 -4.55 -18.65
CA LEU A 173 -11.23 -5.17 -18.36
C LEU A 173 -11.78 -4.73 -17.01
N LEU A 174 -10.93 -4.65 -15.97
CA LEU A 174 -11.34 -4.12 -14.67
C LEU A 174 -11.77 -2.65 -14.72
N THR A 175 -11.07 -1.83 -15.52
CA THR A 175 -11.43 -0.42 -15.73
C THR A 175 -12.78 -0.29 -16.42
N ILE A 176 -13.07 -1.12 -17.43
CA ILE A 176 -14.37 -1.11 -18.14
C ILE A 176 -15.50 -1.60 -17.23
N TRP A 177 -15.23 -2.56 -16.35
CA TRP A 177 -16.23 -3.12 -15.44
C TRP A 177 -16.73 -2.11 -14.39
N GLY A 178 -15.91 -1.14 -13.97
CA GLY A 178 -16.29 -0.05 -13.06
C GLY A 178 -16.44 -0.45 -11.58
N GLY A 179 -16.68 -1.72 -11.26
CA GLY A 179 -16.85 -2.18 -9.87
C GLY A 179 -15.61 -2.00 -8.97
N VAL A 180 -14.42 -1.81 -9.55
CA VAL A 180 -13.22 -1.45 -8.76
C VAL A 180 -13.38 -0.11 -8.07
N GLU A 181 -14.06 0.85 -8.70
CA GLU A 181 -14.33 2.17 -8.11
C GLU A 181 -15.39 2.07 -7.01
N GLU A 182 -16.48 1.34 -7.28
CA GLU A 182 -17.57 1.10 -6.33
C GLU A 182 -17.08 0.42 -5.03
N TYR A 183 -16.20 -0.59 -5.15
CA TYR A 183 -15.68 -1.37 -4.03
C TYR A 183 -14.25 -1.00 -3.62
N PHE A 184 -13.77 0.20 -4.00
CA PHE A 184 -12.36 0.58 -3.84
C PHE A 184 -11.84 0.41 -2.41
N GLY A 185 -12.61 0.87 -1.42
CA GLY A 185 -12.23 0.77 0.01
C GLY A 185 -12.08 -0.67 0.48
N SER A 186 -13.06 -1.53 0.17
CA SER A 186 -13.01 -2.97 0.50
C SER A 186 -11.89 -3.68 -0.24
N PHE A 187 -11.66 -3.33 -1.52
CA PHE A 187 -10.60 -3.90 -2.34
C PHE A 187 -9.20 -3.62 -1.78
N ILE A 188 -8.91 -2.35 -1.43
CA ILE A 188 -7.63 -1.95 -0.85
C ILE A 188 -7.43 -2.58 0.54
N SER A 189 -8.48 -2.61 1.36
CA SER A 189 -8.42 -3.23 2.69
C SER A 189 -8.15 -4.74 2.61
N LEU A 190 -8.79 -5.45 1.68
CA LEU A 190 -8.54 -6.88 1.47
C LEU A 190 -7.12 -7.15 0.97
N ALA A 191 -6.62 -6.32 0.04
CA ALA A 191 -5.22 -6.40 -0.39
C ALA A 191 -4.25 -6.18 0.78
N ALA A 192 -4.54 -5.20 1.64
CA ALA A 192 -3.76 -4.93 2.84
C ALA A 192 -3.82 -6.06 3.87
N TYR A 193 -4.94 -6.77 3.99
CA TYR A 193 -5.07 -7.92 4.90
C TYR A 193 -4.20 -9.12 4.49
N ILE A 194 -3.90 -9.26 3.20
CA ILE A 194 -2.96 -10.27 2.70
C ILE A 194 -1.52 -9.78 2.92
N GLN A 195 -1.28 -8.50 2.65
CA GLN A 195 0.07 -7.93 2.66
C GLN A 195 0.60 -7.62 4.07
N GLY A 196 -0.26 -7.19 4.97
CA GLY A 196 0.03 -6.90 6.37
C GLY A 196 0.78 -8.03 7.08
N PRO A 197 0.23 -9.27 7.14
CA PRO A 197 0.91 -10.36 7.83
C PRO A 197 2.26 -10.69 7.18
N ILE A 198 2.39 -10.56 5.86
CA ILE A 198 3.68 -10.73 5.16
C ILE A 198 4.71 -9.70 5.64
N ILE A 199 4.32 -8.42 5.78
CA ILE A 199 5.20 -7.37 6.32
C ILE A 199 5.64 -7.72 7.74
N GLY A 200 4.70 -8.08 8.61
CA GLY A 200 5.00 -8.46 10.00
C GLY A 200 5.94 -9.65 10.09
N MET A 201 5.69 -10.68 9.28
CA MET A 201 6.55 -11.86 9.17
C MET A 201 7.96 -11.50 8.71
N ILE A 202 8.12 -10.65 7.67
CA ILE A 202 9.44 -10.23 7.19
C ILE A 202 10.23 -9.53 8.29
N VAL A 203 9.58 -8.65 9.07
CA VAL A 203 10.24 -7.97 10.20
C VAL A 203 10.73 -8.98 11.24
N VAL A 204 9.88 -9.91 11.65
CA VAL A 204 10.22 -10.94 12.64
C VAL A 204 11.31 -11.88 12.12
N ASP A 205 11.15 -12.40 10.90
CA ASP A 205 12.08 -13.32 10.27
C ASP A 205 13.48 -12.68 10.15
N TYR A 206 13.56 -11.49 9.55
CA TYR A 206 14.85 -10.85 9.30
C TYR A 206 15.52 -10.32 10.56
N PHE A 207 14.82 -9.55 11.41
CA PHE A 207 15.45 -8.90 12.56
C PHE A 207 15.56 -9.79 13.79
N ILE A 208 14.55 -10.61 14.08
CA ILE A 208 14.50 -11.40 15.32
C ILE A 208 15.11 -12.79 15.12
N LEU A 209 14.64 -13.53 14.11
CA LEU A 209 15.01 -14.94 13.93
C LEU A 209 16.39 -15.11 13.28
N ARG A 210 16.62 -14.38 12.18
CA ARG A 210 17.83 -14.44 11.37
C ARG A 210 18.88 -13.40 11.74
N LYS A 211 18.53 -12.42 12.58
CA LYS A 211 19.43 -11.37 13.08
C LYS A 211 20.22 -10.69 11.94
N ARG A 212 19.52 -10.37 10.84
CA ARG A 212 20.06 -9.74 9.63
C ARG A 212 21.06 -10.57 8.82
N LYS A 213 21.13 -11.88 9.05
CA LYS A 213 22.02 -12.80 8.32
C LYS A 213 21.17 -13.71 7.42
N LEU A 214 21.44 -13.71 6.12
CA LEU A 214 20.71 -14.49 5.12
C LEU A 214 21.73 -15.26 4.27
N ASP A 215 21.45 -16.53 3.97
CA ASP A 215 22.22 -17.26 2.96
C ASP A 215 21.81 -16.80 1.56
N LEU A 216 22.61 -15.91 0.95
CA LEU A 216 22.35 -15.43 -0.41
C LEU A 216 22.51 -16.52 -1.46
N ARG A 217 23.34 -17.54 -1.21
CA ARG A 217 23.58 -18.62 -2.20
C ARG A 217 22.31 -19.43 -2.41
N SER A 218 21.63 -19.77 -1.31
CA SER A 218 20.30 -20.40 -1.37
C SER A 218 19.26 -19.48 -2.00
N ALA A 219 19.33 -18.16 -1.77
CA ALA A 219 18.36 -17.21 -2.35
C ALA A 219 18.49 -17.07 -3.88
N TYR A 220 19.69 -17.30 -4.43
CA TYR A 220 19.98 -17.25 -5.87
C TYR A 220 19.96 -18.63 -6.54
N PHE A 221 19.50 -19.68 -5.85
CA PHE A 221 19.41 -21.04 -6.38
C PHE A 221 20.76 -21.58 -6.88
N LEU A 222 21.85 -21.28 -6.17
CA LEU A 222 23.16 -21.87 -6.46
C LEU A 222 23.12 -23.36 -6.14
N GLU A 223 23.73 -24.18 -7.00
CA GLU A 223 23.77 -25.63 -6.82
C GLU A 223 24.34 -26.01 -5.44
N GLY A 224 23.62 -26.88 -4.73
CA GLY A 224 23.99 -27.35 -3.38
C GLY A 224 23.55 -26.45 -2.22
N HIS A 225 22.78 -25.38 -2.49
CA HIS A 225 22.27 -24.44 -1.50
C HIS A 225 20.73 -24.36 -1.54
N ASP A 226 20.06 -25.13 -0.67
CA ASP A 226 18.60 -25.37 -0.76
C ASP A 226 17.80 -24.86 0.46
N ALA A 227 18.36 -23.92 1.23
CA ALA A 227 17.77 -23.52 2.52
C ALA A 227 16.35 -22.94 2.42
N TYR A 228 15.97 -22.41 1.25
CA TYR A 228 14.66 -21.77 1.02
C TYR A 228 13.72 -22.56 0.09
N GLU A 229 14.01 -23.82 -0.23
CA GLU A 229 13.10 -24.64 -1.05
C GLU A 229 11.85 -25.11 -0.27
N PHE A 230 11.91 -25.11 1.06
CA PHE A 230 10.81 -25.51 1.96
C PHE A 230 10.13 -26.82 1.52
N THR A 231 8.79 -26.87 1.43
CA THR A 231 8.04 -28.05 0.97
C THR A 231 7.61 -27.82 -0.48
N LYS A 232 8.36 -28.37 -1.45
CA LYS A 232 8.09 -28.20 -2.89
C LYS A 232 8.04 -26.72 -3.34
N GLY A 233 8.84 -25.86 -2.72
CA GLY A 233 8.86 -24.40 -2.98
C GLY A 233 7.92 -23.59 -2.09
N PHE A 234 7.09 -24.22 -1.24
CA PHE A 234 6.12 -23.53 -0.39
C PHE A 234 6.53 -23.53 1.07
N ASN A 235 6.59 -22.35 1.68
CA ASN A 235 6.71 -22.18 3.13
C ASN A 235 5.34 -22.35 3.78
N LEU A 236 5.00 -23.58 4.17
CA LEU A 236 3.69 -23.90 4.74
C LEU A 236 3.39 -23.11 6.02
N VAL A 237 4.40 -22.88 6.88
CA VAL A 237 4.24 -22.09 8.10
C VAL A 237 3.88 -20.64 7.77
N GLY A 238 4.57 -20.04 6.80
CA GLY A 238 4.29 -18.68 6.34
C GLY A 238 2.88 -18.56 5.74
N LEU A 239 2.49 -19.49 4.86
CA LEU A 239 1.13 -19.51 4.29
C LEU A 239 0.06 -19.65 5.38
N SER A 240 0.26 -20.55 6.35
CA SER A 240 -0.65 -20.71 7.48
C SER A 240 -0.76 -19.44 8.32
N CYS A 241 0.34 -18.74 8.58
CA CYS A 241 0.30 -17.47 9.32
C CYS A 241 -0.52 -16.40 8.59
N VAL A 242 -0.37 -16.27 7.26
CA VAL A 242 -1.19 -15.34 6.46
C VAL A 242 -2.66 -15.70 6.52
N PHE A 243 -3.00 -16.97 6.31
CA PHE A 243 -4.38 -17.44 6.30
C PHE A 243 -5.07 -17.26 7.66
N ILE A 244 -4.40 -17.67 8.75
CA ILE A 244 -4.92 -17.50 10.11
C ILE A 244 -5.08 -16.03 10.43
N SER A 245 -4.10 -15.18 10.08
CA SER A 245 -4.18 -13.75 10.34
C SER A 245 -5.34 -13.07 9.61
N LEU A 246 -5.57 -13.43 8.35
CA LEU A 246 -6.69 -12.90 7.57
C LEU A 246 -8.02 -13.33 8.16
N LEU A 247 -8.19 -14.63 8.46
CA LEU A 247 -9.43 -15.14 9.06
C LEU A 247 -9.74 -14.48 10.40
N VAL A 248 -8.74 -14.36 11.28
CA VAL A 248 -8.93 -13.76 12.60
C VAL A 248 -9.29 -12.28 12.47
N ALA A 249 -8.63 -11.54 11.58
CA ALA A 249 -8.93 -10.13 11.37
C ALA A 249 -10.35 -9.91 10.83
N VAL A 250 -10.76 -10.67 9.80
CA VAL A 250 -12.08 -10.54 9.18
C VAL A 250 -13.20 -10.94 10.14
N LEU A 251 -13.04 -12.04 10.88
CA LEU A 251 -14.10 -12.58 11.73
C LEU A 251 -14.21 -11.89 13.08
N PHE A 252 -13.08 -11.43 13.65
CA PHE A 252 -13.04 -10.97 15.05
C PHE A 252 -12.53 -9.55 15.24
N VAL A 253 -12.05 -8.84 14.22
CA VAL A 253 -11.53 -7.46 14.36
C VAL A 253 -12.33 -6.47 13.52
N TYR A 254 -12.23 -6.58 12.21
CA TYR A 254 -12.91 -5.71 11.26
C TYR A 254 -13.14 -6.44 9.95
N ASN A 255 -14.38 -6.43 9.48
CA ASN A 255 -14.74 -7.00 8.18
C ASN A 255 -14.75 -5.88 7.13
N PRO A 256 -13.77 -5.84 6.21
CA PRO A 256 -13.67 -4.78 5.21
C PRO A 256 -14.75 -4.84 4.12
N VAL A 257 -15.47 -5.97 4.00
CA VAL A 257 -16.55 -6.13 3.02
C VAL A 257 -17.86 -5.57 3.55
N THR A 258 -18.16 -5.82 4.83
CA THR A 258 -19.38 -5.29 5.47
C THR A 258 -19.19 -3.96 6.20
N ALA A 259 -17.94 -3.48 6.26
CA ALA A 259 -17.52 -2.30 7.03
C ALA A 259 -17.88 -2.38 8.54
N GLN A 260 -18.03 -3.60 9.08
CA GLN A 260 -18.40 -3.82 10.47
C GLN A 260 -17.18 -3.98 11.37
N ILE A 261 -17.17 -3.20 12.45
CA ILE A 261 -16.22 -3.32 13.56
C ILE A 261 -16.70 -4.45 14.46
N GLN A 262 -15.89 -5.50 14.61
CA GLN A 262 -16.24 -6.70 15.40
C GLN A 262 -15.67 -6.66 16.82
N SER A 263 -14.60 -5.88 17.04
CA SER A 263 -13.90 -5.83 18.33
C SER A 263 -13.27 -4.47 18.62
N PRO A 264 -13.18 -4.07 19.90
CA PRO A 264 -12.44 -2.87 20.33
C PRO A 264 -10.96 -2.88 19.92
N ILE A 265 -10.38 -4.05 19.60
CA ILE A 265 -9.00 -4.16 19.09
C ILE A 265 -8.82 -3.31 17.83
N PHE A 266 -9.84 -3.22 16.97
CA PHE A 266 -9.82 -2.37 15.79
C PHE A 266 -9.52 -0.91 16.12
N LEU A 267 -10.01 -0.43 17.27
CA LEU A 267 -9.85 0.96 17.70
C LEU A 267 -8.43 1.29 18.20
N ILE A 268 -7.57 0.28 18.32
CA ILE A 268 -6.17 0.44 18.71
C ILE A 268 -5.26 0.20 17.52
N THR A 269 -5.51 -0.87 16.76
CA THR A 269 -4.56 -1.35 15.75
C THR A 269 -4.97 -1.07 14.33
N THR A 270 -6.22 -0.67 14.06
CA THR A 270 -6.91 -0.85 12.77
C THR A 270 -7.00 -2.34 12.38
N GLY A 271 -7.70 -2.66 11.30
CA GLY A 271 -7.82 -4.03 10.78
C GLY A 271 -6.54 -4.46 10.07
N SER A 272 -6.06 -3.64 9.14
CA SER A 272 -4.82 -3.89 8.40
C SER A 272 -3.60 -3.89 9.33
N GLY A 273 -3.51 -2.93 10.27
CA GLY A 273 -2.43 -2.90 11.25
C GLY A 273 -2.44 -4.12 12.20
N PHE A 274 -3.63 -4.60 12.61
CA PHE A 274 -3.76 -5.84 13.35
C PHE A 274 -3.15 -7.02 12.59
N THR A 275 -3.45 -7.17 11.29
CA THR A 275 -2.94 -8.31 10.51
C THR A 275 -1.41 -8.34 10.44
N ALA A 276 -0.75 -7.19 10.39
CA ALA A 276 0.72 -7.13 10.42
C ALA A 276 1.29 -7.54 11.79
N LEU A 277 0.75 -6.98 12.88
CA LEU A 277 1.21 -7.32 14.23
C LEU A 277 0.96 -8.80 14.53
N PHE A 278 -0.24 -9.29 14.21
CA PHE A 278 -0.65 -10.65 14.49
C PHE A 278 0.07 -11.66 13.59
N GLY A 279 0.26 -11.38 12.30
CA GLY A 279 1.05 -12.23 11.40
C GLY A 279 2.52 -12.36 11.86
N GLY A 280 3.14 -11.26 12.30
CA GLY A 280 4.47 -11.30 12.92
C GLY A 280 4.48 -12.11 14.22
N LEU A 281 3.50 -11.90 15.09
CA LEU A 281 3.35 -12.65 16.34
C LEU A 281 3.21 -14.16 16.09
N LEU A 282 2.32 -14.57 15.18
CA LEU A 282 2.11 -15.97 14.82
C LEU A 282 3.39 -16.62 14.32
N TYR A 283 4.14 -15.91 13.46
CA TYR A 283 5.39 -16.41 12.92
C TYR A 283 6.47 -16.53 13.99
N TRP A 284 6.54 -15.56 14.92
CA TRP A 284 7.42 -15.65 16.08
C TRP A 284 7.06 -16.83 16.98
N LEU A 285 5.77 -17.02 17.30
CA LEU A 285 5.29 -18.15 18.11
C LEU A 285 5.59 -19.49 17.44
N ALA A 286 5.39 -19.59 16.12
CA ALA A 286 5.77 -20.78 15.36
C ALA A 286 7.27 -21.09 15.51
N SER A 287 8.13 -20.07 15.56
CA SER A 287 9.57 -20.22 15.77
C SER A 287 9.97 -20.70 17.18
N LEU A 288 9.07 -20.65 18.17
CA LEU A 288 9.29 -21.20 19.51
C LEU A 288 8.96 -22.69 19.60
N SER A 289 8.34 -23.25 18.56
CA SER A 289 7.96 -24.66 18.45
C SER A 289 8.99 -25.46 17.63
N PRO A 290 8.82 -26.78 17.48
CA PRO A 290 9.65 -27.60 16.57
C PRO A 290 9.67 -27.12 15.11
N LEU A 291 8.68 -26.30 14.69
CA LEU A 291 8.64 -25.68 13.37
C LEU A 291 9.83 -24.76 13.09
N LYS A 292 10.55 -24.30 14.12
CA LYS A 292 11.78 -23.51 13.96
C LYS A 292 12.79 -24.16 13.01
N ARG A 293 12.97 -25.48 13.10
CA ARG A 293 13.90 -26.24 12.25
C ARG A 293 13.48 -26.21 10.77
N TYR A 294 12.17 -26.13 10.53
CA TYR A 294 11.62 -25.97 9.19
C TYR A 294 11.79 -24.54 8.65
N MET A 295 11.65 -23.54 9.53
CA MET A 295 11.69 -22.12 9.17
C MET A 295 13.11 -21.58 8.93
N ILE A 296 14.10 -22.07 9.69
CA ILE A 296 15.46 -21.53 9.72
C ILE A 296 16.47 -22.64 9.35
N LYS A 297 16.51 -22.99 8.06
CA LYS A 297 17.44 -24.01 7.51
C LYS A 297 18.80 -23.44 7.07
N ASP A 298 18.90 -22.13 6.97
CA ASP A 298 20.07 -21.39 6.44
C ASP A 298 21.17 -21.16 7.48
N ARG A 299 20.94 -21.45 8.77
CA ARG A 299 21.88 -21.12 9.87
C ARG A 299 23.29 -21.66 9.67
N ASP A 300 23.41 -22.86 9.12
CA ASP A 300 24.69 -23.53 8.91
C ASP A 300 25.36 -23.12 7.59
N ALA A 301 24.61 -22.42 6.72
CA ALA A 301 25.05 -21.94 5.41
C ALA A 301 25.25 -20.41 5.35
N ILE A 302 25.13 -19.72 6.50
CA ILE A 302 25.33 -18.27 6.58
C ILE A 302 26.77 -17.95 6.15
N THR A 303 26.91 -17.23 5.05
CA THR A 303 28.16 -16.61 4.60
C THR A 303 28.14 -15.11 4.82
#